data_AF-A0A257QT15-F1
#
_entry.id   AF-A0A257QT15-F1
#
_cell.length_a   1.000
_cell.length_b   1.000
_cell.length_c   1.000
_cell.angle_alpha   90.00
_cell.angle_beta   90.00
_cell.angle_gamma   90.00
#
_symmetry.space_group_name_H-M   'P 1'
#
loop_
_entity.id
_entity.type
_entity.pdbx_description
1 polymer ?
#
loop_
_entity_poly.entity_id
_entity_poly.type
_entity_poly.pdbx_seq_one_letter_code
_entity_poly.pdbx_strand_id
1 'polypeptide(L)'
;MADTFKLGPFSVATQQASYRVQAPNSSPRELLIVPLGEASGKLLELVAQPPYRNAKFVPYTPSGEPWRKTIDERNLDLVVMVGFVGENLAQVIAIGETCIARKVKISSILIHKDASEIVALSSALRSMRPWSQTLAVVSDADYVPGLLHALGA
;
A
#
# COMPACT_ATOMS: atom_id res chain seq x y z
N MET A 1 -26.54 -61.02 16.22
CA MET A 1 -25.91 -60.25 17.31
C MET A 1 -24.67 -59.61 16.71
N ALA A 2 -24.61 -58.27 16.75
CA ALA A 2 -23.60 -57.34 16.22
C ALA A 2 -23.50 -57.19 14.69
N ASP A 3 -23.26 -56.01 14.11
CA ASP A 3 -23.74 -54.63 14.35
C ASP A 3 -23.40 -53.89 13.04
N THR A 4 -24.40 -53.36 12.32
CA THR A 4 -24.19 -52.69 11.03
C THR A 4 -24.07 -51.18 11.27
N PHE A 5 -22.84 -50.67 11.25
CA PHE A 5 -22.57 -49.24 11.38
C PHE A 5 -23.08 -48.49 10.13
N LYS A 6 -24.23 -47.82 10.25
CA LYS A 6 -24.74 -46.86 9.25
C LYS A 6 -24.06 -45.50 9.46
N LEU A 7 -23.23 -45.08 8.52
CA LEU A 7 -22.80 -43.68 8.38
C LEU A 7 -23.95 -42.87 7.78
N GLY A 8 -24.59 -42.02 8.59
CA GLY A 8 -25.46 -40.94 8.12
C GLY A 8 -24.66 -39.75 7.57
N PRO A 9 -25.23 -38.92 6.69
CA PRO A 9 -24.51 -37.81 6.08
C PRO A 9 -24.46 -36.61 7.05
N PHE A 10 -23.33 -36.39 7.72
CA PHE A 10 -23.08 -35.13 8.40
C PHE A 10 -22.57 -34.09 7.41
N SER A 11 -23.48 -33.25 6.91
CA SER A 11 -23.16 -31.98 6.25
C SER A 11 -22.58 -31.01 7.29
N VAL A 12 -21.26 -31.03 7.46
CA VAL A 12 -20.51 -30.09 8.32
C VAL A 12 -20.30 -28.70 7.71
N ALA A 13 -20.88 -28.42 6.54
CA ALA A 13 -20.59 -27.19 5.78
C ALA A 13 -21.19 -25.89 6.36
N THR A 14 -22.12 -25.94 7.33
CA THR A 14 -22.88 -24.75 7.76
C THR A 14 -22.69 -24.30 9.22
N GLN A 15 -21.81 -24.93 10.01
CA GLN A 15 -21.52 -24.47 11.39
C GLN A 15 -20.21 -23.70 11.57
N GLN A 16 -19.32 -23.65 10.57
CA GLN A 16 -18.03 -22.93 10.69
C GLN A 16 -18.11 -21.43 10.32
N ALA A 17 -19.28 -20.92 9.92
CA ALA A 17 -19.44 -19.52 9.52
C ALA A 17 -19.44 -18.54 10.71
N SER A 18 -19.81 -18.99 11.92
CA SER A 18 -19.95 -18.15 13.12
C SER A 18 -18.64 -17.86 13.85
N TYR A 19 -17.57 -18.60 13.55
CA TYR A 19 -16.24 -18.44 14.16
C TYR A 19 -15.27 -17.61 13.31
N ARG A 20 -15.73 -16.96 12.24
CA ARG A 20 -14.90 -15.97 11.54
C ARG A 20 -14.65 -14.81 12.50
N VAL A 21 -13.43 -14.74 13.01
CA VAL A 21 -12.92 -13.57 13.73
C VAL A 21 -13.13 -12.37 12.80
N GLN A 22 -14.11 -11.52 13.10
CA GLN A 22 -14.13 -10.16 12.58
C GLN A 22 -12.98 -9.41 13.26
N ALA A 23 -11.75 -9.67 12.80
CA ALA A 23 -10.64 -8.81 13.12
C ALA A 23 -10.83 -7.57 12.23
N PRO A 24 -10.95 -6.35 12.79
CA PRO A 24 -10.99 -5.12 12.00
C PRO A 24 -9.79 -4.97 11.05
N ASN A 25 -8.70 -5.69 11.33
CA ASN A 25 -7.49 -5.76 10.52
C ASN A 25 -7.59 -6.69 9.29
N SER A 26 -8.72 -7.40 9.11
CA SER A 26 -8.98 -8.34 8.00
C SER A 26 -9.96 -7.81 6.96
N SER A 27 -10.51 -6.61 7.16
CA SER A 27 -11.29 -5.94 6.10
C SER A 27 -10.34 -5.50 4.98
N PRO A 28 -10.75 -5.59 3.70
CA PRO A 28 -9.98 -5.05 2.59
C PRO A 28 -9.77 -3.55 2.84
N ARG A 29 -8.52 -3.09 2.78
CA ARG A 29 -8.18 -1.69 2.97
C ARG A 29 -8.27 -0.99 1.62
N GLU A 30 -8.95 0.14 1.54
CA GLU A 30 -8.90 1.00 0.34
C GLU A 30 -7.56 1.75 0.34
N LEU A 31 -6.68 1.34 -0.58
CA LEU A 31 -5.34 1.86 -0.77
C LEU A 31 -5.29 2.85 -1.92
N LEU A 32 -4.55 3.94 -1.73
CA LEU A 32 -4.11 4.83 -2.79
C LEU A 32 -2.59 4.75 -2.92
N ILE A 33 -2.09 4.38 -4.09
CA ILE A 33 -0.67 4.28 -4.39
C ILE A 33 -0.24 5.51 -5.17
N VAL A 34 0.69 6.27 -4.61
CA VAL A 34 1.11 7.59 -5.10
C VAL A 34 2.61 7.58 -5.43
N PRO A 35 3.00 7.79 -6.69
CA PRO A 35 4.39 8.00 -7.05
C PRO A 35 4.85 9.40 -6.61
N LEU A 36 6.03 9.50 -6.01
CA LEU A 36 6.62 10.76 -5.57
C LEU A 36 7.45 11.44 -6.65
N GLY A 37 7.95 10.69 -7.63
CA GLY A 37 8.80 11.16 -8.71
C GLY A 37 8.52 10.47 -10.05
N GLU A 38 9.26 10.86 -11.08
CA GLU A 38 9.06 10.38 -12.44
C GLU A 38 9.40 8.88 -12.61
N ALA A 39 10.49 8.42 -12.00
CA ALA A 39 10.91 7.02 -12.06
C ALA A 39 9.93 6.12 -11.28
N SER A 40 9.49 6.56 -10.10
CA SER A 40 8.43 5.87 -9.36
C SER A 40 7.10 5.89 -10.11
N GLY A 41 6.78 6.96 -10.85
CA GLY A 41 5.63 7.02 -11.75
C GLY A 41 5.65 5.93 -12.83
N LYS A 42 6.76 5.84 -13.57
CA LYS A 42 6.96 4.81 -14.61
C LYS A 42 6.89 3.40 -14.03
N LEU A 43 7.49 3.18 -12.86
CA LEU A 43 7.42 1.91 -12.15
C LEU A 43 5.98 1.53 -11.82
N LEU A 44 5.21 2.46 -11.25
CA LEU A 44 3.82 2.16 -10.85
C LEU A 44 2.90 1.92 -12.04
N GLU A 45 3.16 2.50 -13.21
CA GLU A 45 2.44 2.16 -14.45
C GLU A 45 2.66 0.70 -14.87
N LEU A 46 3.89 0.18 -14.69
CA LEU A 46 4.20 -1.24 -14.94
C LEU A 46 3.60 -2.14 -13.87
N VAL A 47 3.73 -1.76 -12.60
CA VAL A 47 3.22 -2.52 -11.46
C VAL A 47 1.70 -2.59 -11.48
N ALA A 48 0.98 -1.58 -11.96
CA ALA A 48 -0.47 -1.53 -11.99
C ALA A 48 -1.14 -2.44 -13.04
N GLN A 49 -0.38 -3.18 -13.86
CA GLN A 49 -0.93 -4.03 -14.93
C GLN A 49 -1.75 -5.25 -14.42
N PRO A 50 -1.39 -5.94 -13.31
CA PRO A 50 -2.24 -6.95 -12.69
C PRO A 50 -3.42 -6.32 -11.92
N PRO A 51 -4.56 -7.02 -11.78
CA PRO A 51 -5.71 -6.47 -11.08
C PRO A 51 -5.45 -6.41 -9.57
N TYR A 52 -5.30 -5.19 -9.04
CA TYR A 52 -5.40 -4.93 -7.61
C TYR A 52 -6.85 -4.75 -7.21
N ARG A 53 -7.26 -5.40 -6.11
CA ARG A 53 -8.69 -5.44 -5.74
C ARG A 53 -9.10 -4.19 -4.97
N ASN A 54 -8.20 -3.68 -4.13
CA ASN A 54 -8.50 -2.55 -3.24
C ASN A 54 -7.41 -1.47 -3.31
N ALA A 55 -6.58 -1.45 -4.35
CA ALA A 55 -5.59 -0.41 -4.57
C ALA A 55 -5.88 0.38 -5.84
N LYS A 56 -5.83 1.71 -5.70
CA LYS A 56 -5.92 2.65 -6.81
C LYS A 56 -4.55 3.30 -7.02
N PHE A 57 -4.05 3.24 -8.24
CA PHE A 57 -2.82 3.90 -8.65
C PHE A 57 -3.16 5.25 -9.26
N VAL A 58 -2.39 6.28 -8.92
CA VAL A 58 -2.46 7.58 -9.59
C VAL A 58 -1.19 7.81 -10.40
N PRO A 59 -1.29 8.45 -11.57
CA PRO A 59 -0.11 8.76 -12.37
C PRO A 59 0.75 9.81 -11.66
N TYR A 60 2.05 9.78 -11.94
CA TYR A 60 2.93 10.87 -11.53
C TYR A 60 2.67 12.11 -12.39
N THR A 61 2.55 13.26 -11.73
CA THR A 61 2.47 14.55 -12.41
C THR A 61 3.41 15.54 -11.71
N PRO A 62 4.35 16.19 -12.43
CA PRO A 62 5.23 17.20 -11.84
C PRO A 62 4.48 18.40 -11.28
N SER A 63 3.36 18.76 -11.93
CA SER A 63 2.57 19.97 -11.67
C SER A 63 1.26 19.71 -10.93
N GLY A 64 0.91 18.45 -10.65
CA GLY A 64 -0.45 18.07 -10.32
C GLY A 64 -0.57 17.23 -9.06
N GLU A 65 -1.81 17.12 -8.59
CA GLU A 65 -2.20 16.37 -7.40
C GLU A 65 -3.34 15.39 -7.73
N PRO A 66 -3.16 14.44 -8.68
CA PRO A 66 -4.17 13.43 -8.97
C PRO A 66 -4.53 12.60 -7.73
N TRP A 67 -3.57 12.51 -6.79
CA TRP A 67 -3.80 11.97 -5.45
C TRP A 67 -4.80 12.81 -4.64
N ARG A 68 -4.76 14.16 -4.69
CA ARG A 68 -5.60 15.02 -3.83
C ARG A 68 -7.07 14.81 -4.10
N LYS A 69 -7.48 14.85 -5.37
CA LYS A 69 -8.85 14.53 -5.78
C LYS A 69 -9.28 13.15 -5.27
N THR A 70 -8.40 12.16 -5.35
CA THR A 70 -8.73 10.80 -4.90
C THR A 70 -8.87 10.71 -3.38
N ILE A 71 -8.01 11.40 -2.62
CA ILE A 71 -8.11 11.49 -1.16
C ILE A 71 -9.40 12.21 -0.74
N ASP A 72 -9.80 13.25 -1.48
CA ASP A 72 -11.01 14.02 -1.17
C ASP A 72 -12.31 13.27 -1.48
N GLU A 73 -12.32 12.46 -2.55
CA GLU A 73 -13.52 11.77 -3.03
C GLU A 73 -13.72 10.37 -2.42
N ARG A 74 -12.67 9.75 -1.88
CA ARG A 74 -12.71 8.37 -1.39
C ARG A 74 -12.43 8.27 0.09
N ASN A 75 -13.08 7.29 0.72
CA ASN A 75 -12.76 6.90 2.09
C ASN A 75 -11.57 5.93 2.07
N LEU A 76 -10.37 6.48 2.00
CA LEU A 76 -9.12 5.71 1.97
C LEU A 76 -8.71 5.30 3.37
N ASP A 77 -8.26 4.06 3.52
CA ASP A 77 -7.66 3.58 4.76
C ASP A 77 -6.17 3.90 4.81
N LEU A 78 -5.49 3.87 3.65
CA LEU A 78 -4.05 3.95 3.55
C LEU A 78 -3.61 4.64 2.24
N VAL A 79 -2.72 5.61 2.35
CA VAL A 79 -1.91 6.12 1.24
C VAL A 79 -0.52 5.48 1.29
N VAL A 80 -0.08 4.93 0.17
CA VAL A 80 1.28 4.40 0.01
C VAL A 80 2.06 5.33 -0.92
N MET A 81 3.03 6.05 -0.37
CA MET A 81 3.96 6.86 -1.14
C MET A 81 5.11 6.00 -1.65
N VAL A 82 5.37 6.00 -2.95
CA VAL A 82 6.46 5.23 -3.56
C VAL A 82 7.42 6.20 -4.24
N GLY A 83 8.71 6.10 -3.92
CA GLY A 83 9.74 6.96 -4.50
C GLY A 83 11.07 6.24 -4.61
N PHE A 84 11.94 6.76 -5.48
CA PHE A 84 13.34 6.39 -5.52
C PHE A 84 14.21 7.39 -4.76
N VAL A 85 15.31 6.90 -4.19
CA VAL A 85 16.37 7.77 -3.69
C VAL A 85 16.91 8.64 -4.83
N GLY A 86 17.14 9.92 -4.55
CA GLY A 86 17.59 10.90 -5.55
C GLY A 86 16.46 11.56 -6.36
N GLU A 87 15.21 11.10 -6.25
CA GLU A 87 14.07 11.78 -6.87
C GLU A 87 13.69 13.07 -6.16
N ASN A 88 13.00 13.94 -6.90
CA ASN A 88 12.34 15.09 -6.31
C ASN A 88 11.09 14.64 -5.52
N LEU A 89 11.17 14.70 -4.19
CA LEU A 89 10.08 14.31 -3.28
C LEU A 89 9.21 15.48 -2.81
N ALA A 90 9.09 16.56 -3.61
CA ALA A 90 8.38 17.78 -3.21
C ALA A 90 6.91 17.56 -2.77
N GLN A 91 6.25 16.51 -3.28
CA GLN A 91 4.84 16.23 -2.98
C GLN A 91 4.62 15.62 -1.59
N VAL A 92 5.67 15.12 -0.91
CA VAL A 92 5.56 14.42 0.38
C VAL A 92 4.87 15.25 1.45
N ILE A 93 5.19 16.55 1.53
CA ILE A 93 4.62 17.45 2.54
C ILE A 93 3.12 17.64 2.28
N ALA A 94 2.75 17.98 1.04
CA ALA A 94 1.35 18.21 0.66
C ALA A 94 0.48 16.94 0.84
N ILE A 95 1.01 15.76 0.47
CA ILE A 95 0.35 14.48 0.71
C ILE A 95 0.18 14.25 2.22
N GLY A 96 1.25 14.46 3.00
CA GLY A 96 1.27 14.28 4.45
C GLY A 96 0.23 15.14 5.16
N GLU A 97 0.21 16.44 4.88
CA GLU A 97 -0.76 17.39 5.46
C GLU A 97 -2.20 17.01 5.11
N THR A 98 -2.45 16.66 3.84
CA THR A 98 -3.79 16.25 3.37
C THR A 98 -4.25 14.97 4.07
N CYS A 99 -3.38 13.97 4.19
CA CYS A 99 -3.71 12.72 4.86
C CYS A 99 -3.98 12.92 6.36
N ILE A 100 -3.20 13.75 7.05
CA ILE A 100 -3.43 14.07 8.47
C ILE A 100 -4.80 14.74 8.64
N ALA A 101 -5.12 15.74 7.82
CA ALA A 101 -6.40 16.44 7.87
C ALA A 101 -7.59 15.47 7.65
N ARG A 102 -7.39 14.45 6.82
CA ARG A 102 -8.39 13.42 6.49
C ARG A 102 -8.35 12.18 7.38
N LYS A 103 -7.41 12.13 8.34
CA LYS A 103 -7.16 10.96 9.22
C LYS A 103 -6.84 9.67 8.45
N VAL A 104 -6.19 9.79 7.29
CA VAL A 104 -5.77 8.67 6.45
C VAL A 104 -4.36 8.24 6.85
N LYS A 105 -4.13 6.92 6.93
CA LYS A 105 -2.80 6.37 7.26
C LYS A 105 -1.83 6.55 6.10
N ILE A 106 -0.54 6.61 6.41
CA ILE A 106 0.51 6.76 5.41
C ILE A 106 1.56 5.68 5.62
N SER A 107 1.84 4.93 4.57
CA SER A 107 3.02 4.08 4.46
C SER A 107 3.88 4.54 3.29
N SER A 108 5.15 4.23 3.36
CA SER A 108 6.14 4.69 2.41
C SER A 108 7.05 3.57 1.96
N ILE A 109 7.34 3.52 0.67
CA ILE A 109 8.31 2.61 0.06
C ILE A 109 9.35 3.47 -0.64
N LEU A 110 10.60 3.38 -0.17
CA LEU A 110 11.73 4.09 -0.75
C LEU A 110 12.67 3.08 -1.40
N ILE A 111 12.87 3.20 -2.70
CA ILE A 111 13.69 2.30 -3.50
C ILE A 111 15.06 2.94 -3.68
N HIS A 112 16.14 2.22 -3.35
CA HIS A 112 17.51 2.67 -3.62
C HIS A 112 18.16 1.70 -4.58
N LYS A 113 18.83 2.20 -5.62
CA LYS A 113 19.50 1.33 -6.61
C LYS A 113 20.94 1.03 -6.21
N ASP A 114 21.61 1.99 -5.58
CA ASP A 114 23.02 1.88 -5.19
C ASP A 114 23.23 2.30 -3.73
N ALA A 115 24.02 1.53 -3.00
CA ALA A 115 24.32 1.80 -1.58
C ALA A 115 25.18 3.07 -1.38
N SER A 116 25.73 3.65 -2.45
CA SER A 116 26.56 4.87 -2.41
C SER A 116 25.76 6.15 -2.17
N GLU A 117 24.43 6.11 -2.22
CA GLU A 117 23.56 7.30 -2.12
C GLU A 117 23.18 7.66 -0.68
N ILE A 118 24.09 7.53 0.28
CA ILE A 118 23.80 7.69 1.72
C ILE A 118 23.21 9.07 2.05
N VAL A 119 23.71 10.14 1.42
CA VAL A 119 23.23 11.51 1.64
C VAL A 119 21.80 11.69 1.10
N ALA A 120 21.54 11.21 -0.12
CA ALA A 120 20.22 11.28 -0.74
C ALA A 120 19.20 10.42 0.02
N LEU A 121 19.58 9.21 0.44
CA LEU A 121 18.76 8.34 1.29
C LEU A 121 18.44 9.01 2.62
N SER A 122 19.44 9.57 3.29
CA SER A 122 19.24 10.29 4.56
C SER A 122 18.30 11.48 4.41
N SER A 123 18.39 12.21 3.29
CA SER A 123 17.50 13.33 2.99
C SER A 123 16.06 12.85 2.74
N ALA A 124 15.88 11.84 1.89
CA ALA A 124 14.57 11.24 1.63
C ALA A 124 13.90 10.70 2.91
N LEU A 125 14.65 10.02 3.77
CA LEU A 125 14.16 9.53 5.06
C LEU A 125 13.71 10.67 5.99
N ARG A 126 14.47 11.78 6.06
CA ARG A 126 14.08 12.94 6.87
C ARG A 126 12.78 13.57 6.36
N SER A 127 12.59 13.61 5.04
CA SER A 127 11.37 14.16 4.44
C SER A 127 10.15 13.28 4.67
N MET A 128 10.30 11.95 4.57
CA MET A 128 9.17 11.01 4.59
C MET A 128 8.78 10.49 5.98
N ARG A 129 9.74 10.38 6.91
CA ARG A 129 9.52 9.83 8.26
C ARG A 129 8.50 10.58 9.12
N PRO A 130 8.39 11.92 9.08
CA PRO A 130 7.39 12.64 9.88
C PRO A 130 5.94 12.25 9.56
N TRP A 131 5.69 11.82 8.32
CA TRP A 131 4.35 11.54 7.81
C TRP A 131 4.01 10.04 7.85
N SER A 132 5.02 9.20 7.64
CA SER A 132 4.85 7.76 7.42
C SER A 132 4.80 6.99 8.73
N GLN A 133 3.74 6.21 8.94
CA GLN A 133 3.67 5.26 10.06
C GLN A 133 4.54 4.02 9.82
N THR A 134 4.76 3.68 8.56
CA THR A 134 5.67 2.61 8.14
C THR A 134 6.47 3.09 6.95
N LEU A 135 7.79 2.90 6.99
CA LEU A 135 8.69 3.25 5.90
C LEU A 135 9.57 2.04 5.60
N ALA A 136 9.33 1.42 4.44
CA ALA A 136 10.15 0.35 3.90
C ALA A 136 11.23 0.95 2.99
N VAL A 137 12.47 0.51 3.16
CA VAL A 137 13.58 0.82 2.26
C VAL A 137 13.97 -0.47 1.55
N VAL A 138 13.93 -0.47 0.22
CA VAL A 138 14.23 -1.66 -0.59
C VAL A 138 15.32 -1.36 -1.61
N SER A 139 16.15 -2.35 -1.88
CA SER A 139 17.26 -2.25 -2.85
C SER A 139 16.82 -2.44 -4.29
N ASP A 140 15.59 -2.89 -4.52
CA ASP A 140 15.07 -3.20 -5.84
C ASP A 140 13.59 -2.87 -5.98
N ALA A 141 13.23 -2.41 -7.17
CA ALA A 141 11.88 -2.19 -7.66
C ALA A 141 11.02 -3.46 -7.64
N ASP A 142 11.62 -4.63 -7.86
CA ASP A 142 10.91 -5.91 -7.95
C ASP A 142 10.23 -6.33 -6.65
N TYR A 143 10.62 -5.74 -5.51
CA TYR A 143 9.96 -5.95 -4.22
C TYR A 143 8.64 -5.19 -4.05
N VAL A 144 8.40 -4.15 -4.87
CA VAL A 144 7.24 -3.26 -4.71
C VAL A 144 5.91 -4.03 -4.79
N PRO A 145 5.64 -4.89 -5.79
CA PRO A 145 4.38 -5.64 -5.86
C PRO A 145 4.12 -6.48 -4.60
N GLY A 146 5.15 -7.16 -4.10
CA GLY A 146 5.06 -7.99 -2.88
C GLY A 146 4.75 -7.15 -1.63
N LEU A 147 5.38 -5.98 -1.50
CA LEU A 147 5.10 -5.05 -0.41
C LEU A 147 3.68 -4.48 -0.49
N LEU A 148 3.20 -4.15 -1.68
CA LEU A 148 1.82 -3.68 -1.87
C LEU A 148 0.81 -4.74 -1.45
N HIS A 149 1.01 -6.01 -1.83
CA HIS A 149 0.17 -7.12 -1.37
C HIS A 149 0.22 -7.32 0.14
N ALA A 150 1.40 -7.19 0.76
CA ALA A 150 1.54 -7.27 2.22
C ALA A 150 0.80 -6.13 2.95
N LEU A 151 0.62 -4.98 2.29
CA LEU A 151 -0.16 -3.85 2.80
C LEU A 151 -1.68 -3.98 2.55
N GLY A 152 -2.10 -4.97 1.76
CA GLY A 152 -3.51 -5.28 1.48
C GLY A 152 -4.03 -4.82 0.12
N ALA A 153 -3.14 -4.49 -0.83
CA ALA A 153 -3.47 -4.12 -2.20
C ALA A 153 -4.11 -5.27 -3.01
#